data_AF-A0A2E8HGX6-F1
#
_entry.id   AF-A0A2E8HGX6-F1
#
_cell.length_a   1.000
_cell.length_b   1.000
_cell.length_c   1.000
_cell.angle_alpha   90.00
_cell.angle_beta   90.00
_cell.angle_gamma   90.00
#
_symmetry.space_group_name_H-M   'P 1'
#
loop_
_entity.id
_entity.type
_entity.pdbx_description
1 polymer ?
#
loop_
_entity_poly.entity_id
_entity_poly.type
_entity_poly.pdbx_seq_one_letter_code
_entity_poly.pdbx_strand_id
1 'polypeptide(L)'
;MCNRFFTLCAGATAGIALLMSGCGKPELVSQWRGGRVVVIDGDDGEWQNARHLLENENLVYGIFNDAKYLYLYFNLSDRTRQMQIARSGLTVWLDGGGGKRKTFGVRYPLAMTQDDMPEGRPGVSGSGRGGRSDGRFRGGGPSGDPAQLARLMEKLVARHDFEILGPFEDQRARSSGLNTAGIEVAASWSNGRLVYELKVPLARGDDYVYAVGARADKPLGLGLEARMTYIGAGMGMGRRGEIGGMDSGVRRGAGGGMRRGPGGGMRRGPGGGRSGWPGGSFQPEPLELWAKLRLAASEESSDEQR
;
A
#
# COMPACT_ATOMS: atom_id res chain seq x y z
N MET A 1 65.23 -41.01 -32.26
CA MET A 1 65.37 -40.18 -31.04
C MET A 1 64.09 -40.29 -30.25
N CYS A 2 64.17 -40.90 -29.08
CA CYS A 2 63.08 -41.14 -28.15
C CYS A 2 63.40 -40.32 -26.89
N ASN A 3 62.48 -39.50 -26.40
CA ASN A 3 62.47 -39.23 -24.97
C ASN A 3 61.05 -38.93 -24.48
N ARG A 4 60.65 -39.75 -23.51
CA ARG A 4 59.44 -39.63 -22.69
C ARG A 4 59.69 -38.56 -21.64
N PHE A 5 58.69 -37.74 -21.33
CA PHE A 5 58.55 -37.21 -19.97
C PHE A 5 57.11 -37.29 -19.49
N PHE A 6 57.04 -37.64 -18.22
CA PHE A 6 55.91 -38.11 -17.44
C PHE A 6 54.88 -37.03 -17.13
N THR A 7 53.65 -37.50 -17.02
CA THR A 7 52.50 -36.95 -16.31
C THR A 7 52.83 -36.28 -14.98
N LEU A 8 52.26 -35.09 -14.74
CA LEU A 8 51.85 -34.66 -13.41
C LEU A 8 50.41 -34.12 -13.49
N CYS A 9 49.48 -34.90 -12.94
CA CYS A 9 48.12 -34.47 -12.66
C CYS A 9 48.13 -33.57 -11.43
N ALA A 10 47.67 -32.33 -11.54
CA ALA A 10 47.24 -31.54 -10.40
C ALA A 10 46.30 -30.41 -10.85
N GLY A 11 45.11 -30.37 -10.25
CA GLY A 11 44.31 -29.15 -10.18
C GLY A 11 43.05 -29.12 -11.05
N ALA A 12 42.00 -29.81 -10.63
CA ALA A 12 40.63 -29.40 -10.94
C ALA A 12 39.83 -29.42 -9.63
N THR A 13 40.12 -28.47 -8.74
CA THR A 13 39.21 -28.13 -7.65
C THR A 13 37.93 -27.57 -8.27
N ALA A 14 36.90 -28.40 -8.32
CA ALA A 14 35.53 -27.97 -8.58
C ALA A 14 35.11 -27.02 -7.45
N GLY A 15 35.36 -25.73 -7.65
CA GLY A 15 34.83 -24.68 -6.80
C GLY A 15 33.32 -24.65 -6.95
N ILE A 16 32.62 -25.22 -5.97
CA ILE A 16 31.20 -24.97 -5.74
C ILE A 16 31.06 -23.45 -5.58
N ALA A 17 30.55 -22.79 -6.60
CA ALA A 17 30.16 -21.40 -6.52
C ALA A 17 28.98 -21.31 -5.56
N LEU A 18 29.25 -20.93 -4.30
CA LEU A 18 28.24 -20.45 -3.38
C LEU A 18 27.53 -19.26 -4.05
N LEU A 19 26.31 -19.49 -4.52
CA LEU A 19 25.39 -18.42 -4.88
C LEU A 19 25.00 -17.70 -3.59
N MET A 20 25.75 -16.64 -3.28
CA MET A 20 25.38 -15.69 -2.25
C MET A 20 24.09 -15.00 -2.70
N SER A 21 22.96 -15.40 -2.14
CA SER A 21 21.69 -14.69 -2.26
C SER A 21 21.85 -13.29 -1.66
N GLY A 22 22.28 -12.36 -2.49
CA GLY A 22 22.49 -10.97 -2.11
C GLY A 22 21.16 -10.31 -1.77
N CYS A 23 21.13 -9.62 -0.62
CA CYS A 23 20.06 -8.74 -0.17
C CYS A 23 20.02 -7.45 -1.04
N GLY A 24 19.94 -7.61 -2.36
CA GLY A 24 19.82 -6.54 -3.34
C GLY A 24 18.36 -6.22 -3.62
N LYS A 25 18.05 -4.97 -3.97
CA LYS A 25 16.72 -4.62 -4.50
C LYS A 25 16.45 -5.46 -5.75
N PRO A 26 15.22 -5.91 -6.00
CA PRO A 26 14.86 -6.53 -7.26
C PRO A 26 15.25 -5.63 -8.43
N GLU A 27 15.87 -6.19 -9.47
CA GLU A 27 16.06 -5.52 -10.76
C GLU A 27 14.95 -5.96 -11.71
N LEU A 28 14.20 -5.00 -12.21
CA LEU A 28 13.15 -5.17 -13.21
C LEU A 28 13.65 -4.60 -14.53
N VAL A 29 13.27 -5.24 -15.63
CA VAL A 29 13.61 -4.79 -16.98
C VAL A 29 12.31 -4.60 -17.72
N SER A 30 12.10 -3.42 -18.28
CA SER A 30 10.96 -3.19 -19.17
C SER A 30 11.21 -3.83 -20.52
N GLN A 31 10.14 -4.06 -21.27
CA GLN A 31 10.22 -4.39 -22.68
C GLN A 31 9.94 -3.15 -23.52
N TRP A 32 10.58 -3.02 -24.68
CA TRP A 32 10.23 -1.94 -25.60
C TRP A 32 8.81 -2.17 -26.13
N ARG A 33 7.97 -1.14 -26.09
CA ARG A 33 6.56 -1.24 -26.52
C ARG A 33 6.46 -1.53 -28.03
N GLY A 34 7.37 -0.95 -28.82
CA GLY A 34 7.32 -1.02 -30.28
C GLY A 34 5.96 -0.55 -30.81
N GLY A 35 5.39 -1.31 -31.74
CA GLY A 35 4.06 -1.05 -32.31
C GLY A 35 2.87 -1.49 -31.45
N ARG A 36 3.09 -2.06 -30.26
CA ARG A 36 2.00 -2.57 -29.40
C ARG A 36 1.12 -1.42 -28.90
N VAL A 37 -0.20 -1.56 -29.04
CA VAL A 37 -1.16 -0.68 -28.39
C VAL A 37 -1.28 -1.13 -26.93
N VAL A 38 -1.10 -0.19 -26.01
CA VAL A 38 -1.30 -0.40 -24.57
C VAL A 38 -2.38 0.58 -24.14
N VAL A 39 -3.55 0.05 -23.80
CA VAL A 39 -4.69 0.83 -23.28
C VAL A 39 -4.61 0.78 -21.76
N ILE A 40 -4.94 1.90 -21.10
CA ILE A 40 -4.97 2.00 -19.63
C ILE A 40 -6.43 2.00 -19.21
N ASP A 41 -7.02 0.82 -19.05
CA ASP A 41 -8.44 0.61 -18.76
C ASP A 41 -8.71 -0.36 -17.59
N GLY A 42 -7.66 -0.96 -17.02
CA GLY A 42 -7.73 -1.92 -15.94
C GLY A 42 -8.08 -3.34 -16.40
N ASP A 43 -8.12 -3.61 -17.71
CA ASP A 43 -8.02 -4.95 -18.27
C ASP A 43 -6.55 -5.42 -18.24
N ASP A 44 -6.31 -6.70 -18.45
CA ASP A 44 -4.95 -7.26 -18.42
C ASP A 44 -4.50 -7.82 -19.78
N GLY A 45 -5.38 -7.85 -20.79
CA GLY A 45 -5.18 -8.50 -22.10
C GLY A 45 -3.86 -8.17 -22.80
N GLU A 46 -3.43 -6.90 -22.79
CA GLU A 46 -2.22 -6.40 -23.45
C GLU A 46 -0.93 -6.92 -22.80
N TRP A 47 -1.01 -7.41 -21.57
CA TRP A 47 0.13 -7.76 -20.74
C TRP A 47 0.47 -9.24 -20.74
N GLN A 48 -0.36 -10.11 -21.32
CA GLN A 48 -0.26 -11.58 -21.16
C GLN A 48 1.16 -12.14 -21.36
N ASN A 49 1.89 -11.67 -22.38
CA ASN A 49 3.26 -12.13 -22.69
C ASN A 49 4.37 -11.35 -21.98
N ALA A 50 4.03 -10.34 -21.18
CA ALA A 50 4.96 -9.50 -20.43
C ALA A 50 4.74 -9.58 -18.91
N ARG A 51 3.96 -10.57 -18.45
CA ARG A 51 3.73 -10.82 -17.04
C ARG A 51 4.87 -11.59 -16.42
N HIS A 52 5.42 -11.02 -15.36
CA HIS A 52 6.46 -11.61 -14.55
C HIS A 52 5.97 -11.68 -13.09
N LEU A 53 6.31 -12.77 -12.40
CA LEU A 53 6.01 -12.93 -10.99
C LEU A 53 7.20 -12.46 -10.15
N LEU A 54 6.96 -11.55 -9.22
CA LEU A 54 7.88 -11.25 -8.14
C LEU A 54 7.53 -12.15 -6.96
N GLU A 55 8.14 -13.34 -6.90
CA GLU A 55 7.73 -14.46 -6.03
C GLU A 55 7.64 -14.06 -4.55
N ASN A 56 8.69 -13.40 -4.03
CA ASN A 56 8.76 -12.96 -2.64
C ASN A 56 7.65 -11.97 -2.26
N GLU A 57 7.05 -11.32 -3.26
CA GLU A 57 6.04 -10.28 -3.08
C GLU A 57 4.64 -10.73 -3.48
N ASN A 58 4.50 -11.95 -4.03
CA ASN A 58 3.25 -12.44 -4.61
C ASN A 58 2.54 -11.37 -5.48
N LEU A 59 3.36 -10.67 -6.29
CA LEU A 59 2.97 -9.57 -7.14
C LEU A 59 3.31 -9.95 -8.58
N VAL A 60 2.31 -9.97 -9.45
CA VAL A 60 2.53 -10.08 -10.89
C VAL A 60 2.67 -8.67 -11.45
N TYR A 61 3.65 -8.45 -12.31
CA TYR A 61 3.90 -7.17 -12.93
C TYR A 61 4.18 -7.29 -14.43
N GLY A 62 3.98 -6.20 -15.15
CA GLY A 62 4.32 -6.05 -16.55
C GLY A 62 4.79 -4.62 -16.77
N ILE A 63 5.82 -4.44 -17.61
CA ILE A 63 6.42 -3.13 -17.81
C ILE A 63 6.80 -2.96 -19.28
N PHE A 64 6.25 -1.90 -19.88
CA PHE A 64 6.67 -1.44 -21.19
C PHE A 64 7.24 -0.04 -21.12
N ASN A 65 8.10 0.30 -22.06
CA ASN A 65 8.44 1.70 -22.31
C ASN A 65 8.54 1.95 -23.81
N ASP A 66 8.33 3.20 -24.19
CA ASP A 66 8.74 3.72 -25.49
C ASP A 66 9.63 4.96 -25.28
N ALA A 67 9.83 5.76 -26.32
CA ALA A 67 10.65 6.96 -26.24
C ALA A 67 10.04 8.06 -25.34
N LYS A 68 8.72 8.03 -25.10
CA LYS A 68 7.97 9.08 -24.41
C LYS A 68 7.41 8.63 -23.06
N TYR A 69 6.96 7.39 -22.95
CA TYR A 69 6.19 6.91 -21.82
C TYR A 69 6.75 5.63 -21.20
N LEU A 70 6.50 5.52 -19.90
CA LEU A 70 6.56 4.29 -19.14
C LEU A 70 5.14 3.78 -18.91
N TYR A 71 4.94 2.49 -19.11
CA TYR A 71 3.68 1.79 -18.88
C TYR A 71 3.92 0.70 -17.83
N LEU A 72 3.08 0.66 -16.81
CA LEU A 72 3.17 -0.27 -15.70
C LEU A 72 1.86 -1.02 -15.54
N TYR A 73 1.97 -2.30 -15.22
CA TYR A 73 0.88 -3.17 -14.80
C TYR A 73 1.26 -3.87 -13.51
N PHE A 74 0.31 -3.96 -12.58
CA PHE A 74 0.42 -4.74 -11.36
C PHE A 74 -0.86 -5.55 -11.14
N ASN A 75 -0.68 -6.77 -10.66
CA ASN A 75 -1.78 -7.61 -10.21
C ASN A 75 -1.47 -8.18 -8.82
N LEU A 76 -2.32 -7.81 -7.87
CA LEU A 76 -2.18 -8.10 -6.45
C LEU A 76 -3.33 -8.99 -5.97
N SER A 77 -2.99 -10.15 -5.43
CA SER A 77 -3.95 -11.14 -4.90
C SER A 77 -3.89 -11.31 -3.37
N ASP A 78 -2.87 -10.75 -2.72
CA ASP A 78 -2.72 -10.83 -1.27
C ASP A 78 -3.72 -9.94 -0.54
N ARG A 79 -4.61 -10.56 0.26
CA ARG A 79 -5.69 -9.87 0.98
C ARG A 79 -5.19 -8.86 1.99
N THR A 80 -4.04 -9.11 2.61
CA THR A 80 -3.47 -8.19 3.60
C THR A 80 -3.03 -6.91 2.92
N ARG A 81 -2.35 -7.00 1.78
CA ARG A 81 -1.95 -5.87 0.95
C ARG A 81 -3.16 -5.15 0.36
N GLN A 82 -4.16 -5.89 -0.12
CA GLN A 82 -5.41 -5.30 -0.61
C GLN A 82 -6.13 -4.49 0.47
N MET A 83 -6.18 -4.98 1.71
CA MET A 83 -6.74 -4.22 2.84
C MET A 83 -5.90 -2.98 3.19
N GLN A 84 -4.57 -3.06 3.12
CA GLN A 84 -3.70 -1.90 3.32
C GLN A 84 -3.95 -0.84 2.25
N ILE A 85 -4.07 -1.25 0.98
CA ILE A 85 -4.41 -0.38 -0.16
C ILE A 85 -5.79 0.24 0.05
N ALA A 86 -6.80 -0.53 0.43
CA ALA A 86 -8.12 0.02 0.70
C ALA A 86 -8.08 1.12 1.78
N ARG A 87 -7.26 0.95 2.82
CA ARG A 87 -7.16 1.88 3.95
C ARG A 87 -6.33 3.12 3.67
N SER A 88 -5.31 3.03 2.82
CA SER A 88 -4.30 4.09 2.63
C SER A 88 -4.19 4.61 1.21
N GLY A 89 -4.87 3.98 0.27
CA GLY A 89 -4.62 4.11 -1.16
C GLY A 89 -3.36 3.34 -1.58
N LEU A 90 -3.15 3.23 -2.88
CA LEU A 90 -1.90 2.71 -3.45
C LEU A 90 -1.15 3.87 -4.12
N THR A 91 0.11 4.05 -3.77
CA THR A 91 0.99 5.03 -4.41
C THR A 91 2.09 4.33 -5.18
N VAL A 92 2.20 4.62 -6.48
CA VAL A 92 3.35 4.27 -7.30
C VAL A 92 4.33 5.44 -7.29
N TRP A 93 5.52 5.21 -6.77
CA TRP A 93 6.60 6.19 -6.72
C TRP A 93 7.64 5.92 -7.82
N LEU A 94 8.11 6.97 -8.46
CA LEU A 94 9.13 6.93 -9.51
C LEU A 94 10.25 7.93 -9.19
N ASP A 95 11.46 7.42 -9.05
CA ASP A 95 12.70 8.19 -8.83
C ASP A 95 13.58 8.13 -10.07
N GLY A 96 13.65 9.23 -10.83
CA GLY A 96 14.54 9.36 -11.99
C GLY A 96 16.04 9.18 -11.66
N GLY A 97 16.42 9.22 -10.38
CA GLY A 97 17.78 8.95 -9.92
C GLY A 97 18.10 7.48 -9.61
N GLY A 98 17.13 6.56 -9.73
CA GLY A 98 17.35 5.13 -9.46
C GLY A 98 17.31 4.72 -7.99
N GLY A 99 16.98 5.66 -7.10
CA GLY A 99 17.05 5.51 -5.65
C GLY A 99 15.76 5.00 -5.01
N LYS A 100 15.34 5.69 -3.96
CA LYS A 100 14.04 5.52 -3.27
C LYS A 100 13.41 6.88 -2.96
N ARG A 101 13.83 7.94 -3.67
CA ARG A 101 13.32 9.28 -3.39
C ARG A 101 11.90 9.38 -3.93
N LYS A 102 11.00 9.92 -3.10
CA LYS A 102 9.59 10.09 -3.44
C LYS A 102 9.38 11.36 -4.24
N THR A 103 9.98 11.43 -5.43
CA THR A 103 10.01 12.66 -6.25
C THR A 103 8.81 12.81 -7.17
N PHE A 104 8.24 11.71 -7.63
CA PHE A 104 7.05 11.70 -8.48
C PHE A 104 6.20 10.50 -8.11
N GLY A 105 5.00 10.75 -7.59
CA GLY A 105 4.07 9.73 -7.13
C GLY A 105 2.73 9.84 -7.82
N VAL A 106 2.12 8.71 -8.13
CA VAL A 106 0.73 8.61 -8.58
C VAL A 106 -0.02 7.76 -7.58
N ARG A 107 -1.03 8.35 -6.93
CA ARG A 107 -1.84 7.66 -5.93
C ARG A 107 -3.22 7.34 -6.47
N TYR A 108 -3.48 6.04 -6.65
CA TYR A 108 -4.73 5.47 -7.12
C TYR A 108 -4.79 3.96 -6.81
N PRO A 109 -5.94 3.40 -6.39
CA PRO A 109 -7.12 4.12 -5.92
C PRO A 109 -6.77 4.94 -4.66
N LEU A 110 -7.59 5.93 -4.37
CA LEU A 110 -7.45 6.71 -3.13
C LEU A 110 -7.86 5.88 -1.90
N ALA A 111 -7.50 6.34 -0.71
CA ALA A 111 -7.91 5.70 0.54
C ALA A 111 -9.45 5.68 0.68
N MET A 112 -9.97 4.66 1.36
CA MET A 112 -11.34 4.68 1.85
C MET A 112 -11.54 5.85 2.81
N THR A 113 -12.74 6.42 2.77
CA THR A 113 -13.20 7.49 3.65
C THR A 113 -14.15 6.95 4.71
N GLN A 114 -14.63 7.80 5.61
CA GLN A 114 -15.65 7.42 6.58
C GLN A 114 -16.95 6.97 5.91
N ASP A 115 -17.28 7.54 4.75
CA ASP A 115 -18.51 7.23 3.99
C ASP A 115 -18.43 5.86 3.31
N ASP A 116 -17.22 5.37 3.05
CA ASP A 116 -16.98 4.04 2.49
C ASP A 116 -17.09 2.93 3.56
N MET A 117 -16.95 3.30 4.84
CA MET A 117 -17.07 2.36 5.94
C MET A 117 -18.51 1.88 6.03
N PRO A 118 -18.76 0.57 6.11
CA PRO A 118 -20.09 0.07 6.33
C PRO A 118 -20.60 0.65 7.65
N GLU A 119 -21.73 1.37 7.60
CA GLU A 119 -22.38 1.87 8.81
C GLU A 119 -22.49 0.72 9.80
N GLY A 120 -21.84 0.90 10.96
CA GLY A 120 -22.07 0.02 12.09
C GLY A 120 -23.57 -0.02 12.30
N ARG A 121 -24.16 -1.22 12.29
CA ARG A 121 -25.60 -1.45 12.43
C ARG A 121 -26.26 -0.36 13.31
N PRO A 122 -27.26 0.39 12.83
CA PRO A 122 -27.99 1.30 13.71
C PRO A 122 -28.69 0.46 14.78
N GLY A 123 -28.17 0.52 15.99
CA GLY A 123 -28.76 -0.21 17.12
C GLY A 123 -27.82 -0.45 18.29
N VAL A 124 -27.28 0.60 18.91
CA VAL A 124 -27.39 0.82 20.38
C VAL A 124 -27.25 2.32 20.66
N SER A 125 -28.27 3.10 20.30
CA SER A 125 -28.57 4.36 20.99
C SER A 125 -30.02 4.28 21.44
N GLY A 126 -30.24 3.81 22.67
CA GLY A 126 -31.58 3.66 23.23
C GLY A 126 -31.63 2.82 24.51
N SER A 127 -31.34 3.48 25.64
CA SER A 127 -31.90 3.23 26.97
C SER A 127 -32.45 1.83 27.31
N GLY A 128 -31.73 1.08 28.13
CA GLY A 128 -32.26 -0.16 28.70
C GLY A 128 -31.39 -0.73 29.82
N ARG A 129 -31.74 -0.37 31.05
CA ARG A 129 -31.18 -0.93 32.29
C ARG A 129 -31.32 -2.46 32.26
N GLY A 130 -30.20 -3.18 32.32
CA GLY A 130 -30.17 -4.60 32.68
C GLY A 130 -30.28 -5.59 31.51
N GLY A 131 -29.14 -5.94 30.93
CA GLY A 131 -29.01 -7.10 30.05
C GLY A 131 -27.55 -7.50 29.98
N ARG A 132 -27.17 -8.57 30.68
CA ARG A 132 -25.86 -9.21 30.53
C ARG A 132 -25.78 -9.85 29.15
N SER A 133 -25.53 -9.06 28.10
CA SER A 133 -25.03 -9.58 26.84
C SER A 133 -23.52 -9.74 26.97
N ASP A 134 -23.08 -10.99 26.99
CA ASP A 134 -21.69 -11.43 26.83
C ASP A 134 -21.03 -10.67 25.67
N GLY A 135 -20.38 -9.56 26.03
CA GLY A 135 -19.74 -8.61 25.14
C GLY A 135 -18.44 -9.16 24.59
N ARG A 136 -18.52 -10.29 23.89
CA ARG A 136 -17.52 -10.65 22.89
C ARG A 136 -17.69 -9.65 21.74
N PHE A 137 -17.04 -8.50 21.88
CA PHE A 137 -16.57 -7.73 20.74
C PHE A 137 -15.67 -8.66 19.92
N ARG A 138 -16.26 -9.47 19.03
CA ARG A 138 -15.55 -10.01 17.89
C ARG A 138 -15.23 -8.78 17.04
N GLY A 139 -13.98 -8.31 17.14
CA GLY A 139 -13.41 -7.29 16.29
C GLY A 139 -13.36 -7.77 14.84
N GLY A 140 -14.53 -7.88 14.21
CA GLY A 140 -14.68 -8.00 12.78
C GLY A 140 -14.59 -6.60 12.20
N GLY A 141 -13.39 -6.02 12.20
CA GLY A 141 -13.11 -4.99 11.21
C GLY A 141 -13.33 -5.55 9.80
N PRO A 142 -13.39 -4.71 8.75
CA PRO A 142 -13.62 -5.13 7.36
C PRO A 142 -12.65 -6.21 6.83
N SER A 143 -11.62 -6.52 7.60
CA SER A 143 -10.48 -7.39 7.29
C SER A 143 -10.76 -8.90 7.31
N GLY A 144 -12.01 -9.36 7.57
CA GLY A 144 -12.33 -10.79 7.68
C GLY A 144 -13.19 -11.39 6.56
N ASP A 145 -14.11 -10.62 5.99
CA ASP A 145 -15.06 -11.09 4.97
C ASP A 145 -14.57 -10.74 3.54
N PRO A 146 -14.21 -11.73 2.71
CA PRO A 146 -13.78 -11.49 1.33
C PRO A 146 -14.81 -10.75 0.49
N ALA A 147 -16.11 -10.95 0.75
CA ALA A 147 -17.17 -10.28 0.00
C ALA A 147 -17.29 -8.80 0.40
N GLN A 148 -17.03 -8.48 1.66
CA GLN A 148 -17.00 -7.09 2.13
C GLN A 148 -15.81 -6.33 1.55
N LEU A 149 -14.63 -6.96 1.51
CA LEU A 149 -13.45 -6.38 0.86
C LEU A 149 -13.70 -6.17 -0.64
N ALA A 150 -14.30 -7.15 -1.34
CA ALA A 150 -14.61 -7.02 -2.77
C ALA A 150 -15.50 -5.80 -3.03
N ARG A 151 -16.62 -5.67 -2.30
CA ARG A 151 -17.53 -4.51 -2.41
C ARG A 151 -16.83 -3.18 -2.10
N LEU A 152 -15.93 -3.17 -1.12
CA LEU A 152 -15.15 -1.98 -0.80
C LEU A 152 -14.24 -1.63 -1.98
N MET A 153 -13.43 -2.58 -2.45
CA MET A 153 -12.49 -2.34 -3.56
C MET A 153 -13.20 -1.90 -4.83
N GLU A 154 -14.30 -2.54 -5.20
CA GLU A 154 -15.15 -2.13 -6.34
C GLU A 154 -15.56 -0.66 -6.23
N LYS A 155 -16.00 -0.20 -5.05
CA LYS A 155 -16.30 1.22 -4.82
C LYS A 155 -15.06 2.10 -4.95
N LEU A 156 -13.93 1.69 -4.36
CA LEU A 156 -12.73 2.52 -4.34
C LEU A 156 -12.12 2.71 -5.73
N VAL A 157 -12.11 1.67 -6.58
CA VAL A 157 -11.60 1.73 -7.96
C VAL A 157 -12.59 2.35 -8.95
N ALA A 158 -13.87 2.44 -8.59
CA ALA A 158 -14.87 3.16 -9.38
C ALA A 158 -14.79 4.69 -9.17
N ARG A 159 -14.02 5.17 -8.19
CA ARG A 159 -13.75 6.60 -8.05
C ARG A 159 -12.76 7.01 -9.13
N HIS A 160 -13.18 7.87 -10.04
CA HIS A 160 -12.33 8.35 -11.13
C HIS A 160 -11.43 9.54 -10.73
N ASP A 161 -11.01 9.61 -9.47
CA ASP A 161 -10.08 10.62 -8.98
C ASP A 161 -8.76 10.00 -8.52
N PHE A 162 -7.66 10.67 -8.84
CA PHE A 162 -6.33 10.26 -8.45
C PHE A 162 -5.51 11.47 -8.01
N GLU A 163 -4.38 11.22 -7.36
CA GLU A 163 -3.49 12.29 -6.93
C GLU A 163 -2.09 12.14 -7.51
N ILE A 164 -1.53 13.27 -7.91
CA ILE A 164 -0.13 13.41 -8.31
C ILE A 164 0.61 14.01 -7.12
N LEU A 165 1.68 13.35 -6.70
CA LEU A 165 2.48 13.69 -5.53
C LEU A 165 3.90 14.09 -5.96
N GLY A 166 4.37 15.22 -5.45
CA GLY A 166 5.75 15.68 -5.56
C GLY A 166 6.59 15.34 -4.31
N PRO A 167 7.85 15.79 -4.26
CA PRO A 167 8.77 15.57 -3.15
C PRO A 167 8.37 16.22 -1.82
N PHE A 168 7.47 17.21 -1.84
CA PHE A 168 7.03 17.94 -0.65
C PHE A 168 5.52 17.74 -0.44
N GLU A 169 5.05 17.78 0.82
CA GLU A 169 3.66 17.45 1.17
C GLU A 169 2.62 18.38 0.53
N ASP A 170 2.98 19.63 0.31
CA ASP A 170 2.17 20.67 -0.34
C ASP A 170 2.12 20.50 -1.87
N GLN A 171 3.01 19.69 -2.44
CA GLN A 171 3.02 19.36 -3.87
C GLN A 171 2.10 18.18 -4.15
N ARG A 172 0.82 18.35 -3.82
CA ARG A 172 -0.25 17.39 -4.13
C ARG A 172 -1.25 18.05 -5.06
N ALA A 173 -1.43 17.48 -6.23
CA ALA A 173 -2.51 17.83 -7.15
C ALA A 173 -3.52 16.69 -7.20
N ARG A 174 -4.79 16.97 -6.92
CA ARG A 174 -5.88 16.03 -7.17
C ARG A 174 -6.43 16.28 -8.57
N SER A 175 -6.60 15.22 -9.34
CA SER A 175 -7.21 15.25 -10.65
C SER A 175 -8.60 14.59 -10.61
N SER A 176 -9.59 15.25 -11.17
CA SER A 176 -10.87 14.63 -11.51
C SER A 176 -10.79 14.07 -12.92
N GLY A 177 -11.05 12.78 -13.08
CA GLY A 177 -10.75 12.05 -14.30
C GLY A 177 -9.40 11.35 -14.22
N LEU A 178 -9.34 10.16 -14.82
CA LEU A 178 -8.20 9.25 -14.78
C LEU A 178 -7.12 9.53 -15.84
N ASN A 179 -7.21 10.68 -16.49
CA ASN A 179 -6.23 11.17 -17.45
C ASN A 179 -5.98 12.67 -17.20
N THR A 180 -4.74 13.06 -16.95
CA THR A 180 -4.34 14.47 -16.85
C THR A 180 -2.86 14.63 -17.14
N ALA A 181 -2.50 15.64 -17.94
CA ALA A 181 -1.12 16.02 -18.24
C ALA A 181 -0.23 14.84 -18.70
N GLY A 182 -0.79 13.95 -19.54
CA GLY A 182 -0.10 12.77 -20.07
C GLY A 182 0.03 11.59 -19.11
N ILE A 183 -0.55 11.69 -17.90
CA ILE A 183 -0.68 10.59 -16.95
C ILE A 183 -2.04 9.95 -17.16
N GLU A 184 -2.07 8.64 -17.40
CA GLU A 184 -3.28 7.84 -17.43
C GLU A 184 -3.15 6.74 -16.38
N VAL A 185 -4.19 6.51 -15.59
CA VAL A 185 -4.19 5.50 -14.53
C VAL A 185 -5.50 4.75 -14.50
N ALA A 186 -5.45 3.44 -14.36
CA ALA A 186 -6.66 2.62 -14.22
C ALA A 186 -6.45 1.54 -13.16
N ALA A 187 -7.56 1.09 -12.60
CA ALA A 187 -7.56 -0.03 -11.69
C ALA A 187 -8.92 -0.70 -11.76
N SER A 188 -8.91 -2.02 -11.68
CA SER A 188 -10.11 -2.83 -11.65
C SER A 188 -10.02 -3.86 -10.55
N TRP A 189 -11.18 -4.34 -10.13
CA TRP A 189 -11.30 -5.43 -9.18
C TRP A 189 -12.02 -6.58 -9.86
N SER A 190 -11.35 -7.73 -10.00
CA SER A 190 -11.93 -8.92 -10.62
C SER A 190 -11.32 -10.17 -10.03
N ASN A 191 -12.15 -11.19 -9.77
CA ASN A 191 -11.71 -12.50 -9.26
C ASN A 191 -10.81 -12.42 -8.00
N GLY A 192 -11.09 -11.46 -7.12
CA GLY A 192 -10.31 -11.24 -5.89
C GLY A 192 -8.92 -10.67 -6.11
N ARG A 193 -8.67 -10.09 -7.28
CA ARG A 193 -7.41 -9.46 -7.67
C ARG A 193 -7.65 -7.98 -7.93
N LEU A 194 -6.70 -7.16 -7.48
CA LEU A 194 -6.58 -5.77 -7.89
C LEU A 194 -5.67 -5.74 -9.11
N VAL A 195 -6.20 -5.29 -10.25
CA VAL A 195 -5.42 -4.91 -11.42
C VAL A 195 -5.19 -3.42 -11.33
N TYR A 196 -3.97 -2.99 -11.60
CA TYR A 196 -3.57 -1.58 -11.64
C TYR A 196 -2.72 -1.34 -12.88
N GLU A 197 -3.00 -0.25 -13.58
CA GLU A 197 -2.29 0.18 -14.77
C GLU A 197 -1.93 1.65 -14.68
N LEU A 198 -0.76 2.01 -15.21
CA LEU A 198 -0.28 3.39 -15.19
C LEU A 198 0.57 3.68 -16.41
N LYS A 199 0.26 4.77 -17.09
CA LYS A 199 1.09 5.40 -18.11
C LYS A 199 1.55 6.76 -17.62
N VAL A 200 2.85 7.02 -17.69
CA VAL A 200 3.44 8.30 -17.29
C VAL A 200 4.52 8.78 -18.27
N PRO A 201 4.67 10.10 -18.46
CA PRO A 201 5.76 10.64 -19.26
C PRO A 201 7.14 10.38 -18.62
N LEU A 202 8.10 9.90 -19.41
CA LEU A 202 9.47 9.66 -18.97
C LEU A 202 10.24 10.96 -18.73
N ALA A 203 10.07 11.94 -19.62
CA ALA A 203 10.74 13.23 -19.58
C ALA A 203 9.73 14.38 -19.51
N ARG A 204 10.13 15.48 -18.87
CA ARG A 204 9.38 16.74 -18.96
C ARG A 204 9.47 17.27 -20.39
N GLY A 205 8.41 17.90 -20.84
CA GLY A 205 8.36 18.60 -22.12
C GLY A 205 7.26 19.64 -22.08
N ASP A 206 7.10 20.38 -23.17
CA ASP A 206 6.09 21.42 -23.28
C ASP A 206 4.66 20.87 -23.09
N ASP A 207 4.46 19.60 -23.45
CA ASP A 207 3.17 18.89 -23.32
C ASP A 207 2.94 18.30 -21.91
N TYR A 208 3.97 18.15 -21.07
CA TYR A 208 3.90 17.40 -19.81
C TYR A 208 4.54 18.15 -18.63
N VAL A 209 3.70 18.70 -17.77
CA VAL A 209 4.12 19.36 -16.52
C VAL A 209 4.65 18.34 -15.48
N TYR A 210 4.11 17.12 -15.51
CA TYR A 210 4.49 16.02 -14.62
C TYR A 210 5.17 14.90 -15.40
N ALA A 211 6.36 14.50 -14.96
CA ALA A 211 7.13 13.43 -15.58
C ALA A 211 8.10 12.80 -14.58
N VAL A 212 8.56 11.59 -14.89
CA VAL A 212 9.50 10.82 -14.07
C VAL A 212 10.87 11.50 -13.93
N GLY A 213 11.33 12.20 -14.97
CA GLY A 213 12.70 12.70 -15.05
C GLY A 213 13.70 11.58 -15.32
N ALA A 214 13.29 10.61 -16.16
CA ALA A 214 14.10 9.48 -16.55
C ALA A 214 15.33 9.90 -17.35
N ARG A 215 16.39 9.10 -17.25
CA ARG A 215 17.62 9.25 -18.03
C ARG A 215 17.91 7.92 -18.70
N ALA A 216 18.19 7.94 -20.00
CA ALA A 216 18.37 6.73 -20.80
C ALA A 216 19.50 5.81 -20.27
N ASP A 217 20.51 6.38 -19.62
CA ASP A 217 21.69 5.68 -19.10
C ASP A 217 21.55 5.19 -17.65
N LYS A 218 20.43 5.48 -16.98
CA LYS A 218 20.27 5.20 -15.54
C LYS A 218 18.98 4.43 -15.25
N PRO A 219 19.03 3.45 -14.32
CA PRO A 219 17.81 2.82 -13.85
C PRO A 219 16.94 3.84 -13.10
N LEU A 220 15.63 3.62 -13.17
CA LEU A 220 14.65 4.31 -12.34
C LEU A 220 14.48 3.57 -11.01
N GLY A 221 14.11 4.29 -9.96
CA GLY A 221 13.57 3.67 -8.74
C GLY A 221 12.07 3.54 -8.89
N LEU A 222 11.53 2.31 -8.79
CA LEU A 222 10.09 2.04 -8.80
C LEU A 222 9.67 1.62 -7.39
N GLY A 223 8.74 2.36 -6.79
CA GLY A 223 8.21 2.10 -5.46
C GLY A 223 6.71 1.80 -5.49
N LEU A 224 6.27 0.80 -4.72
CA LEU A 224 4.85 0.57 -4.41
C LEU A 224 4.62 0.78 -2.92
N GLU A 225 3.70 1.67 -2.59
CA GLU A 225 3.47 2.08 -1.20
C GLU A 225 1.99 2.11 -0.86
N ALA A 226 1.61 1.40 0.21
CA ALA A 226 0.32 1.55 0.90
C ALA A 226 0.59 1.81 2.38
N ARG A 227 1.03 3.02 2.68
CA ARG A 227 1.35 3.44 4.05
C ARG A 227 0.14 4.08 4.71
N MET A 228 -0.30 3.47 5.81
CA MET A 228 -1.30 4.06 6.68
C MET A 228 -0.75 5.35 7.30
N THR A 229 -1.20 6.50 6.81
CA THR A 229 -1.10 7.72 7.61
C THR A 229 -2.06 7.50 8.77
N TYR A 230 -1.55 7.45 10.01
CA TYR A 230 -2.41 7.29 11.18
C TYR A 230 -3.52 8.34 11.11
N ILE A 231 -4.76 7.89 10.89
CA ILE A 231 -5.96 8.70 11.01
C ILE A 231 -6.11 8.99 12.51
N GLY A 232 -5.33 9.95 12.99
CA GLY A 232 -5.05 10.13 14.40
C GLY A 232 -4.65 11.55 14.74
N ALA A 233 -5.34 12.53 14.16
CA ALA A 233 -5.30 13.93 14.63
C ALA A 233 -6.47 14.81 14.14
N GLY A 234 -7.47 14.24 13.45
CA GLY A 234 -8.59 15.00 12.88
C GLY A 234 -9.96 14.33 12.99
N MET A 235 -10.04 13.13 13.57
CA MET A 235 -11.31 12.62 14.08
C MET A 235 -11.58 13.39 15.37
N GLY A 236 -12.49 14.36 15.28
CA GLY A 236 -12.86 15.23 16.39
C GLY A 236 -13.17 14.41 17.63
N MET A 237 -12.21 14.35 18.55
CA MET A 237 -12.55 14.59 19.95
C MET A 237 -13.31 15.90 19.90
N GLY A 238 -14.63 15.80 20.07
CA GLY A 238 -15.47 16.95 20.30
C GLY A 238 -14.72 17.85 21.27
N ARG A 239 -14.44 19.06 20.78
CA ARG A 239 -13.91 20.16 21.55
C ARG A 239 -14.90 20.38 22.70
N ARG A 240 -14.75 19.62 23.79
CA ARG A 240 -15.27 20.03 25.09
C ARG A 240 -14.31 21.09 25.58
N GLY A 241 -14.39 22.24 24.88
CA GLY A 241 -13.87 23.50 25.34
C GLY A 241 -14.59 23.79 26.63
N GLU A 242 -13.85 23.54 27.69
CA GLU A 242 -14.00 24.16 28.98
C GLU A 242 -14.10 25.69 28.81
N ILE A 243 -14.85 26.30 29.73
CA ILE A 243 -14.80 27.70 30.19
C ILE A 243 -16.02 28.56 29.82
N GLY A 244 -16.90 28.63 30.82
CA GLY A 244 -17.79 29.74 31.13
C GLY A 244 -17.98 29.75 32.64
N GLY A 245 -16.99 30.27 33.37
CA GLY A 245 -17.03 30.43 34.82
C GLY A 245 -17.78 31.70 35.24
N MET A 246 -18.02 31.76 36.55
CA MET A 246 -18.63 32.84 37.36
C MET A 246 -20.17 32.84 37.37
N ASP A 247 -20.88 33.09 38.46
CA ASP A 247 -20.63 33.19 39.90
C ASP A 247 -22.04 33.42 40.51
N SER A 248 -22.18 33.18 41.81
CA SER A 248 -23.19 33.78 42.69
C SER A 248 -24.66 33.33 42.57
N GLY A 249 -25.15 32.67 43.63
CA GLY A 249 -26.54 32.88 44.04
C GLY A 249 -27.32 31.72 44.70
N VAL A 250 -27.02 31.43 45.97
CA VAL A 250 -28.03 31.38 47.06
C VAL A 250 -29.15 30.31 47.05
N ARG A 251 -29.25 29.58 48.19
CA ARG A 251 -30.42 28.90 48.82
C ARG A 251 -30.87 27.56 48.19
N ARG A 252 -31.43 26.56 48.91
CA ARG A 252 -31.62 26.16 50.32
C ARG A 252 -32.31 24.78 50.25
N GLY A 253 -32.11 23.89 51.22
CA GLY A 253 -32.98 22.73 51.48
C GLY A 253 -32.18 21.43 51.62
N ALA A 254 -31.68 21.05 52.81
CA ALA A 254 -32.39 20.52 53.98
C ALA A 254 -32.97 19.12 53.76
N GLY A 255 -32.45 18.13 54.51
CA GLY A 255 -33.26 17.04 55.04
C GLY A 255 -32.73 15.61 54.95
N GLY A 256 -32.16 15.12 56.06
CA GLY A 256 -32.21 13.70 56.50
C GLY A 256 -31.24 12.73 55.81
N GLY A 257 -30.49 11.85 56.47
CA GLY A 257 -30.58 11.25 57.80
C GLY A 257 -30.43 9.73 57.67
N MET A 258 -29.64 9.10 58.56
CA MET A 258 -29.50 7.65 58.79
C MET A 258 -28.67 6.84 57.76
N ARG A 259 -27.79 5.88 58.09
CA ARG A 259 -27.50 5.09 59.31
C ARG A 259 -26.09 4.50 59.23
N ARG A 260 -25.39 4.44 60.38
CA ARG A 260 -24.25 3.54 60.65
C ARG A 260 -24.74 2.10 60.81
N GLY A 261 -23.90 1.13 60.42
CA GLY A 261 -23.97 -0.25 60.86
C GLY A 261 -22.66 -1.00 60.52
N PRO A 262 -22.10 -1.85 61.42
CA PRO A 262 -20.67 -2.19 61.44
C PRO A 262 -20.34 -3.63 61.01
N GLY A 263 -19.10 -3.84 60.57
CA GLY A 263 -18.38 -5.10 60.81
C GLY A 263 -18.28 -6.11 59.66
N GLY A 264 -17.06 -6.64 59.50
CA GLY A 264 -16.87 -8.05 59.17
C GLY A 264 -16.23 -8.37 57.82
N GLY A 265 -15.01 -8.92 57.87
CA GLY A 265 -14.66 -10.06 57.04
C GLY A 265 -13.75 -9.82 55.85
N MET A 266 -12.44 -9.95 56.09
CA MET A 266 -11.48 -10.37 55.07
C MET A 266 -11.94 -11.68 54.40
N ARG A 267 -12.04 -11.69 53.07
CA ARG A 267 -11.77 -12.89 52.26
C ARG A 267 -10.75 -12.53 51.19
N ARG A 268 -9.48 -12.87 51.49
CA ARG A 268 -8.42 -13.05 50.50
C ARG A 268 -8.88 -14.14 49.52
N GLY A 269 -9.26 -13.74 48.31
CA GLY A 269 -9.35 -14.65 47.17
C GLY A 269 -7.94 -14.95 46.66
N PRO A 270 -7.63 -16.20 46.26
CA PRO A 270 -6.28 -16.59 45.88
C PRO A 270 -5.83 -15.92 44.58
N GLY A 271 -4.59 -15.44 44.60
CA GLY A 271 -3.65 -15.56 43.49
C GLY A 271 -4.11 -15.02 42.15
N GLY A 272 -3.76 -13.76 41.88
CA GLY A 272 -3.65 -13.23 40.53
C GLY A 272 -2.64 -14.04 39.72
N GLY A 273 -3.11 -15.09 39.07
CA GLY A 273 -2.49 -15.64 37.88
C GLY A 273 -2.76 -14.67 36.76
N ARG A 274 -1.91 -13.65 36.64
CA ARG A 274 -1.79 -12.80 35.46
C ARG A 274 -1.25 -13.70 34.35
N SER A 275 -2.10 -14.55 33.79
CA SER A 275 -1.86 -15.22 32.52
C SER A 275 -1.69 -14.10 31.51
N GLY A 276 -0.44 -13.87 31.13
CA GLY A 276 -0.09 -12.94 30.08
C GLY A 276 -0.90 -13.32 28.85
N TRP A 277 -1.84 -12.45 28.49
CA TRP A 277 -2.46 -12.47 27.19
C TRP A 277 -1.31 -12.43 26.17
N PRO A 278 -1.17 -13.41 25.27
CA PRO A 278 -0.30 -13.29 24.11
C PRO A 278 -0.99 -12.35 23.13
N GLY A 279 -1.11 -11.08 23.53
CA GLY A 279 -1.73 -10.00 22.77
C GLY A 279 -0.70 -9.27 21.93
N GLY A 280 0.13 -10.02 21.19
CA GLY A 280 0.86 -9.44 20.08
C GLY A 280 -0.14 -9.23 18.95
N SER A 281 -0.68 -8.02 18.81
CA SER A 281 -1.42 -7.64 17.61
C SER A 281 -0.48 -7.85 16.43
N PHE A 282 -0.71 -8.90 15.63
CA PHE A 282 0.00 -9.07 14.37
C PHE A 282 -0.36 -7.89 13.47
N GLN A 283 0.54 -6.91 13.43
CA GLN A 283 0.44 -5.77 12.53
C GLN A 283 1.29 -6.14 11.32
N PRO A 284 0.68 -6.49 10.18
CA PRO A 284 1.44 -6.82 8.99
C PRO A 284 2.28 -5.60 8.57
N GLU A 285 3.52 -5.85 8.17
CA GLU A 285 4.41 -4.82 7.65
C GLU A 285 3.69 -4.02 6.54
N PRO A 286 3.80 -2.68 6.53
CA PRO A 286 3.24 -1.87 5.47
C PRO A 286 3.80 -2.29 4.10
N LEU A 287 2.96 -2.27 3.08
CA LEU A 287 3.41 -2.41 1.70
C LEU A 287 4.35 -1.24 1.39
N GLU A 288 5.65 -1.53 1.32
CA GLU A 288 6.70 -0.60 0.90
C GLU A 288 7.75 -1.37 0.09
N LEU A 289 7.47 -1.53 -1.20
CA LEU A 289 8.34 -2.27 -2.12
C LEU A 289 9.13 -1.29 -2.96
N TRP A 290 10.41 -1.57 -3.18
CA TRP A 290 11.27 -0.78 -4.04
C TRP A 290 12.13 -1.66 -4.91
N ALA A 291 12.09 -1.40 -6.22
CA ALA A 291 12.90 -2.07 -7.22
C ALA A 291 13.69 -1.06 -8.05
N LYS A 292 14.77 -1.53 -8.68
CA LYS A 292 15.42 -0.80 -9.78
C LYS A 292 14.76 -1.21 -11.08
N LEU A 293 14.41 -0.25 -11.92
CA LEU A 293 13.82 -0.48 -13.23
C LEU A 293 14.77 0.00 -14.33
N ARG A 294 15.22 -0.92 -15.19
CA ARG A 294 15.97 -0.59 -16.41
C ARG A 294 15.01 -0.44 -17.58
N LEU A 295 15.15 0.65 -18.32
CA LEU A 295 14.37 0.90 -19.54
C LEU A 295 14.97 0.14 -20.72
N ALA A 296 14.14 -0.42 -21.58
CA ALA A 296 14.55 -1.01 -22.85
C ALA A 296 14.87 0.09 -23.87
N ALA A 297 15.80 -0.22 -24.78
CA ALA A 297 16.08 0.58 -25.96
C ALA A 297 15.20 0.14 -27.14
N SER A 298 15.08 0.99 -28.16
CA SER A 298 14.43 0.62 -29.42
C SER A 298 15.14 -0.56 -30.08
N GLU A 299 14.38 -1.54 -30.58
CA GLU A 299 14.94 -2.71 -31.26
C GLU A 299 15.71 -2.33 -32.55
N GLU A 300 15.41 -1.18 -33.15
CA GLU A 300 16.08 -0.67 -34.37
C GLU A 300 17.57 -0.36 -34.19
N SER A 301 18.10 -0.20 -32.97
CA SER A 301 19.54 0.03 -32.76
C SER A 301 20.40 -1.24 -32.75
N SER A 302 19.78 -2.41 -32.86
CA SER A 302 20.47 -3.71 -32.71
C SER A 302 20.99 -4.27 -34.05
N ASP A 303 20.39 -3.85 -35.16
CA ASP A 303 20.69 -4.36 -36.50
C ASP A 303 21.79 -3.57 -37.24
N GLU A 304 22.22 -2.42 -36.71
CA GLU A 304 23.28 -1.60 -37.34
C GLU A 304 24.70 -1.95 -36.85
N GLN A 305 24.85 -3.04 -36.07
CA GLN A 305 26.14 -3.54 -35.58
C GLN A 305 26.41 -5.02 -35.93
N ARG A 306 25.73 -5.58 -36.94
CA ARG A 306 25.97 -6.97 -37.38
C ARG A 306 26.36 -7.09 -38.84
#